data_AF-A0A962RF18-F1
#
_entry.id   AF-A0A962RF18-F1
#
_cell.length_a   1.000
_cell.length_b   1.000
_cell.length_c   1.000
_cell.angle_alpha   90.00
_cell.angle_beta   90.00
_cell.angle_gamma   90.00
#
_symmetry.space_group_name_H-M   'P 1'
#
loop_
_entity.id
_entity.type
_entity.pdbx_description
1 polymer ?
#
loop_
_entity_poly.entity_id
_entity_poly.type
_entity_poly.pdbx_seq_one_letter_code
_entity_poly.pdbx_strand_id
1 'polypeptide(L)'
;MKRRMYCCTDMAPNRITDGCAPRHLSEPDARAAWLRPLTLGLLLMALAVLSAGSSRAQEAETELLRPLVEAGISSYVQAQASSSRAERLARFETAASQFDEAARRALQTTTGANAMLYTNAGTAWLRAERPGHAVLAYERALAIDPADRQARANLAYIQGQLPDWVPQPRGAFGAHALPFLPHPLSATQRALLAGALFMLAALTLGLSVWRRWPLLRVRAALLALGWGWLLFAQTAPDADRRAVVVDRNGALLRASDSLNAPARLPQALPEGTQVDLIESRPGWWRVRLGDGQEGWVRRSGIERISLIPAIAA
;
A
#
# COMPACT_ATOMS: atom_id res chain seq x y z
N MET A 1 21.50 -38.60 68.30
CA MET A 1 22.13 -37.97 69.49
C MET A 1 22.71 -36.62 69.13
N LYS A 2 22.06 -35.51 69.52
CA LYS A 2 22.67 -34.25 70.01
C LYS A 2 21.54 -33.26 70.34
N ARG A 3 21.77 -32.49 71.40
CA ARG A 3 20.79 -31.82 72.27
C ARG A 3 20.55 -30.35 71.88
N ARG A 4 19.35 -29.87 72.25
CA ARG A 4 18.92 -28.56 72.82
C ARG A 4 19.45 -27.26 72.20
N MET A 5 18.56 -26.30 71.93
CA MET A 5 18.23 -25.22 72.89
C MET A 5 17.06 -24.38 72.34
N TYR A 6 15.95 -24.26 73.08
CA TYR A 6 15.02 -23.14 72.92
C TYR A 6 15.11 -22.30 74.19
N CYS A 7 15.47 -21.04 74.00
CA CYS A 7 15.38 -19.97 74.99
C CYS A 7 14.18 -19.13 74.57
N CYS A 8 13.20 -18.95 75.45
CA CYS A 8 12.49 -17.67 75.61
C CYS A 8 11.57 -17.76 76.83
N THR A 9 11.79 -16.79 77.70
CA THR A 9 11.19 -16.51 79.00
C THR A 9 9.86 -15.75 78.86
N ASP A 10 9.08 -15.84 79.95
CA ASP A 10 8.07 -14.93 80.48
C ASP A 10 6.63 -14.86 79.91
N MET A 11 5.77 -15.57 80.66
CA MET A 11 4.58 -15.10 81.40
C MET A 11 3.61 -14.08 80.76
N ALA A 12 2.41 -14.57 80.44
CA ALA A 12 1.14 -14.03 80.94
C ALA A 12 0.06 -15.13 80.86
N PRO A 13 -0.79 -15.35 81.88
CA PRO A 13 -1.78 -16.41 81.85
C PRO A 13 -3.13 -15.92 81.31
N ASN A 14 -3.92 -16.90 80.85
CA ASN A 14 -5.38 -16.87 80.73
C ASN A 14 -5.97 -16.66 79.32
N ARG A 15 -5.99 -17.73 78.51
CA ARG A 15 -7.17 -18.12 77.73
C ARG A 15 -7.04 -19.54 77.14
N ILE A 16 -7.95 -20.39 77.61
CA ILE A 16 -8.76 -21.39 76.90
C ILE A 16 -8.09 -22.19 75.77
N THR A 17 -8.08 -23.49 76.00
CA THR A 17 -7.76 -24.63 75.14
C THR A 17 -8.32 -24.52 73.72
N ASP A 18 -7.43 -24.58 72.72
CA ASP A 18 -7.76 -25.03 71.37
C ASP A 18 -6.60 -25.87 70.82
N GLY A 19 -6.97 -27.00 70.19
CA GLY A 19 -6.09 -28.13 69.90
C GLY A 19 -4.92 -27.84 68.96
N CYS A 20 -3.76 -28.40 69.31
CA CYS A 20 -2.66 -28.62 68.39
C CYS A 20 -3.06 -29.70 67.37
N ALA A 21 -3.63 -29.30 66.22
CA ALA A 21 -3.64 -30.12 65.02
C ALA A 21 -2.28 -29.99 64.31
N PRO A 22 -1.64 -31.10 63.86
CA PRO A 22 -0.42 -31.03 63.07
C PRO A 22 -0.72 -30.32 61.76
N ARG A 23 -0.08 -29.16 61.54
CA ARG A 23 -0.13 -28.44 60.27
C ARG A 23 0.65 -29.28 59.24
N HIS A 24 -0.05 -30.13 58.49
CA HIS A 24 0.49 -30.80 57.31
C HIS A 24 0.96 -29.71 56.35
N LEU A 25 2.28 -29.49 56.26
CA LEU A 25 2.89 -28.79 55.15
C LEU A 25 2.64 -29.69 53.93
N SER A 26 1.67 -29.32 53.09
CA SER A 26 1.54 -29.90 51.76
C SER A 26 2.87 -29.64 51.04
N GLU A 27 3.64 -30.70 50.79
CA GLU A 27 4.79 -30.61 49.89
C GLU A 27 4.29 -29.99 48.58
N PRO A 28 4.88 -28.89 48.10
CA PRO A 28 4.48 -28.34 46.81
C PRO A 28 4.66 -29.43 45.78
N ASP A 29 3.60 -29.76 45.03
CA ASP A 29 3.57 -30.82 44.02
C ASP A 29 4.84 -30.75 43.16
N ALA A 30 5.82 -31.61 43.46
CA ALA A 30 7.11 -31.61 42.78
C ALA A 30 6.95 -31.81 41.27
N ARG A 31 5.83 -32.40 40.85
CA ARG A 31 5.43 -32.60 39.46
C ARG A 31 5.16 -31.28 38.70
N ALA A 32 4.76 -30.22 39.39
CA ALA A 32 4.49 -28.90 38.78
C ALA A 32 5.75 -28.02 38.64
N ALA A 33 6.79 -28.25 39.44
CA ALA A 33 8.01 -27.45 39.44
C ALA A 33 8.87 -27.64 38.16
N TRP A 34 8.88 -28.84 37.58
CA TRP A 34 9.62 -29.14 36.34
C TRP A 34 8.95 -28.62 35.06
N LEU A 35 7.65 -28.31 35.09
CA LEU A 35 6.92 -27.82 33.92
C LEU A 35 7.27 -26.36 33.56
N ARG A 36 7.70 -25.56 34.54
CA ARG A 36 8.10 -24.15 34.35
C ARG A 36 9.39 -23.95 33.53
N PRO A 37 10.51 -24.65 33.80
CA PRO A 37 11.71 -24.54 32.95
C PRO A 37 11.51 -25.17 31.56
N LEU A 38 10.67 -26.21 31.44
CA LEU A 38 10.36 -26.86 30.17
C LEU A 38 9.51 -25.96 29.26
N THR A 39 8.49 -25.30 29.81
CA THR A 39 7.67 -24.32 29.08
C THR A 39 8.46 -23.07 28.72
N LEU A 40 9.34 -22.58 29.60
CA LEU A 40 10.25 -21.47 29.30
C LEU A 40 11.27 -21.85 28.21
N GLY A 41 11.83 -23.07 28.25
CA GLY A 41 12.74 -23.59 27.23
C GLY A 41 12.07 -23.73 25.85
N LEU A 42 10.84 -24.25 25.81
CA LEU A 42 10.04 -24.32 24.58
C LEU A 42 9.69 -22.94 24.04
N LEU A 43 9.37 -21.97 24.91
CA LEU A 43 9.11 -20.59 24.52
C LEU A 43 10.35 -19.91 23.93
N LEU A 44 11.52 -20.08 24.56
CA LEU A 44 12.79 -19.53 24.07
C LEU A 44 13.22 -20.18 22.75
N MET A 45 13.01 -21.48 22.60
CA MET A 45 13.28 -22.19 21.35
C MET A 45 12.34 -21.73 20.23
N ALA A 46 11.05 -21.53 20.52
CA ALA A 46 10.10 -20.96 19.57
C ALA A 46 10.53 -19.54 19.17
N LEU A 47 10.90 -18.68 20.13
CA LEU A 47 11.37 -17.32 19.84
C LEU A 47 12.63 -17.31 18.96
N ALA A 48 13.58 -18.22 19.21
CA ALA A 48 14.80 -18.37 18.43
C ALA A 48 14.52 -18.86 16.99
N VAL A 49 13.57 -19.78 16.81
CA VAL A 49 13.13 -20.25 15.49
C VAL A 49 12.42 -19.15 14.72
N LEU A 50 11.58 -18.35 15.38
CA LEU A 50 10.93 -17.18 14.76
C LEU A 50 11.95 -16.12 14.33
N SER A 51 12.96 -15.81 15.16
CA SER A 51 14.01 -14.85 14.80
C SER A 51 14.96 -15.35 13.71
N ALA A 52 15.24 -16.66 13.68
CA ALA A 52 16.05 -17.25 12.61
C ALA A 52 15.29 -17.31 11.27
N GLY A 53 13.96 -17.40 11.32
CA GLY A 53 13.10 -17.30 10.13
C GLY A 53 13.11 -15.89 9.52
N SER A 54 13.03 -14.85 10.36
CA SER A 54 13.06 -13.46 9.86
C SER A 54 14.43 -13.05 9.33
N SER A 55 15.52 -13.50 9.94
CA SER A 55 16.88 -13.16 9.46
C SER A 55 17.15 -13.76 8.08
N ARG A 56 16.78 -15.03 7.84
CA ARG A 56 16.94 -15.68 6.53
C ARG A 56 16.09 -15.04 5.44
N ALA A 57 14.85 -14.67 5.76
CA ALA A 57 13.98 -13.98 4.80
C ALA A 57 14.55 -12.61 4.41
N GLN A 58 15.08 -11.87 5.39
CA GLN A 58 15.65 -10.55 5.17
C GLN A 58 17.00 -10.60 4.45
N GLU A 59 17.82 -11.63 4.69
CA GLU A 59 19.03 -11.92 3.91
C GLU A 59 18.71 -12.23 2.45
N ALA A 60 17.76 -13.13 2.19
CA ALA A 60 17.33 -13.48 0.83
C ALA A 60 16.74 -12.28 0.07
N GLU A 61 15.97 -11.45 0.76
CA GLU A 61 15.43 -10.21 0.20
C GLU A 61 16.54 -9.21 -0.14
N THR A 62 17.52 -9.04 0.75
CA THR A 62 18.66 -8.17 0.50
C THR A 62 19.47 -8.67 -0.70
N GLU A 63 19.70 -9.98 -0.78
CA GLU A 63 20.39 -10.61 -1.92
C GLU A 63 19.63 -10.40 -3.24
N LEU A 64 18.29 -10.41 -3.21
CA LEU A 64 17.45 -10.18 -4.38
C LEU A 64 17.45 -8.72 -4.86
N LEU A 65 17.31 -7.77 -3.94
CA LEU A 65 17.05 -6.36 -4.27
C LEU A 65 18.32 -5.52 -4.38
N ARG A 66 19.33 -5.80 -3.55
CA ARG A 66 20.58 -5.03 -3.50
C ARG A 66 21.28 -4.90 -4.85
N PRO A 67 21.50 -5.96 -5.66
CA PRO A 67 22.20 -5.80 -6.93
C PRO A 67 21.46 -4.89 -7.91
N LEU A 68 20.12 -4.92 -7.91
CA LEU A 68 19.31 -4.05 -8.77
C LEU A 68 19.41 -2.59 -8.34
N VAL A 69 19.33 -2.33 -7.03
CA VAL A 69 19.43 -0.97 -6.49
C VAL A 69 20.84 -0.41 -6.70
N GLU A 70 21.89 -1.18 -6.43
CA GLU A 70 23.28 -0.78 -6.65
C GLU A 70 23.57 -0.53 -8.13
N ALA A 71 23.07 -1.39 -9.02
CA ALA A 71 23.17 -1.17 -10.46
C ALA A 71 22.45 0.12 -10.88
N GLY A 72 21.23 0.34 -10.37
CA GLY A 72 20.45 1.56 -10.60
C GLY A 72 21.19 2.83 -10.20
N ILE A 73 21.74 2.84 -8.98
CA ILE A 73 22.55 3.95 -8.46
C ILE A 73 23.81 4.16 -9.31
N SER A 74 24.52 3.09 -9.64
CA SER A 74 25.74 3.16 -10.47
C SER A 74 25.45 3.75 -11.84
N SER A 75 24.42 3.26 -12.54
CA SER A 75 23.97 3.78 -13.83
C SER A 75 23.57 5.25 -13.74
N TYR A 76 22.90 5.65 -12.65
CA TYR A 76 22.48 7.04 -12.42
C TYR A 76 23.67 7.98 -12.20
N VAL A 77 24.66 7.57 -11.38
CA VAL A 77 25.90 8.35 -11.15
C VAL A 77 26.71 8.45 -12.43
N GLN A 78 26.86 7.34 -13.16
CA GLN A 78 27.52 7.29 -14.45
C GLN A 78 26.83 8.16 -15.51
N ALA A 79 25.50 8.27 -15.47
CA ALA A 79 24.76 9.20 -16.32
C ALA A 79 25.13 10.64 -15.99
N GLN A 80 25.16 11.03 -14.71
CA GLN A 80 25.53 12.40 -14.31
C GLN A 80 26.95 12.78 -14.75
N ALA A 81 27.89 11.83 -14.72
CA ALA A 81 29.27 12.04 -15.13
C ALA A 81 29.50 12.03 -16.65
N SER A 82 28.57 11.52 -17.46
CA SER A 82 28.75 11.46 -18.91
C SER A 82 28.65 12.85 -19.55
N SER A 83 29.56 13.16 -20.48
CA SER A 83 29.54 14.39 -21.26
C SER A 83 28.59 14.29 -22.47
N SER A 84 28.52 13.12 -23.10
CA SER A 84 27.67 12.86 -24.27
C SER A 84 26.19 12.80 -23.88
N ARG A 85 25.34 13.62 -24.52
CA ARG A 85 23.89 13.62 -24.26
C ARG A 85 23.26 12.24 -24.52
N ALA A 86 23.59 11.60 -25.63
CA ALA A 86 23.01 10.31 -26.00
C ALA A 86 23.33 9.23 -24.96
N GLU A 87 24.59 9.17 -24.53
CA GLU A 87 25.02 8.23 -23.48
C GLU A 87 24.37 8.57 -22.13
N ARG A 88 24.27 9.86 -21.79
CA ARG A 88 23.58 10.34 -20.58
C ARG A 88 22.14 9.82 -20.51
N LEU A 89 21.38 10.00 -21.59
CA LEU A 89 19.97 9.59 -21.67
C LEU A 89 19.84 8.07 -21.57
N ALA A 90 20.67 7.32 -22.31
CA ALA A 90 20.67 5.86 -22.27
C ALA A 90 21.00 5.30 -20.88
N ARG A 91 21.94 5.91 -20.17
CA ARG A 91 22.29 5.54 -18.79
C ARG A 91 21.18 5.88 -17.80
N PHE A 92 20.50 7.02 -17.96
CA PHE A 92 19.31 7.33 -17.14
C PHE A 92 18.16 6.35 -17.40
N GLU A 93 17.92 5.94 -18.64
CA GLU A 93 16.93 4.92 -18.98
C GLU A 93 17.28 3.55 -18.37
N THR A 94 18.56 3.19 -18.35
CA THR A 94 19.06 1.98 -17.68
C THR A 94 18.89 2.05 -16.16
N ALA A 95 19.20 3.19 -15.55
CA ALA A 95 18.97 3.39 -14.12
C ALA A 95 17.47 3.27 -13.78
N ALA A 96 16.62 3.85 -14.62
CA ALA A 96 15.17 3.83 -14.42
C ALA A 96 14.61 2.41 -14.48
N SER A 97 15.02 1.61 -15.48
CA SER A 97 14.57 0.23 -15.60
C SER A 97 15.02 -0.65 -14.44
N GLN A 98 16.23 -0.43 -13.90
CA GLN A 98 16.76 -1.13 -12.73
C GLN A 98 15.97 -0.80 -11.46
N PHE A 99 15.63 0.48 -11.24
CA PHE A 99 14.78 0.88 -10.11
C PHE A 99 13.34 0.36 -10.24
N ASP A 100 12.76 0.41 -11.44
CA ASP A 100 11.43 -0.15 -11.71
C ASP A 100 11.41 -1.66 -11.48
N GLU A 101 12.46 -2.39 -11.88
CA GLU A 101 12.58 -3.81 -11.62
C GLU A 101 12.73 -4.11 -10.12
N ALA A 102 13.58 -3.37 -9.42
CA ALA A 102 13.71 -3.49 -7.96
C ALA A 102 12.37 -3.26 -7.27
N ALA A 103 11.61 -2.25 -7.68
CA ALA A 103 10.28 -1.96 -7.13
C ALA A 103 9.29 -3.11 -7.36
N ARG A 104 9.29 -3.71 -8.55
CA ARG A 104 8.45 -4.88 -8.86
C ARG A 104 8.83 -6.11 -8.05
N ARG A 105 10.13 -6.39 -7.90
CA ARG A 105 10.60 -7.54 -7.11
C ARG A 105 10.30 -7.36 -5.62
N ALA A 106 10.38 -6.13 -5.10
CA ALA A 106 10.04 -5.83 -3.71
C ALA A 106 8.58 -6.15 -3.36
N LEU A 107 7.65 -6.09 -4.34
CA LEU A 107 6.27 -6.54 -4.11
C LEU A 107 6.14 -8.03 -3.78
N GLN A 108 7.16 -8.83 -4.09
CA GLN A 108 7.19 -10.28 -3.85
C GLN A 108 7.93 -10.64 -2.56
N THR A 109 8.48 -9.65 -1.85
CA THR A 109 9.28 -9.85 -0.63
C THR A 109 8.54 -9.36 0.61
N THR A 110 9.16 -9.53 1.77
CA THR A 110 8.62 -9.06 3.05
C THR A 110 8.62 -7.54 3.21
N THR A 111 9.51 -6.79 2.54
CA THR A 111 9.41 -5.32 2.48
C THR A 111 8.16 -4.86 1.75
N GLY A 112 7.71 -5.61 0.73
CA GLY A 112 6.52 -5.26 -0.03
C GLY A 112 6.71 -3.99 -0.88
N ALA A 113 5.62 -3.25 -1.08
CA ALA A 113 5.63 -2.06 -1.92
C ALA A 113 6.49 -0.93 -1.34
N ASN A 114 7.45 -0.43 -2.11
CA ASN A 114 8.36 0.64 -1.69
C ASN A 114 8.24 1.86 -2.61
N ALA A 115 7.65 2.95 -2.09
CA ALA A 115 7.44 4.19 -2.82
C ALA A 115 8.75 4.81 -3.33
N MET A 116 9.83 4.75 -2.52
CA MET A 116 11.12 5.37 -2.85
C MET A 116 11.75 4.76 -4.12
N LEU A 117 11.59 3.45 -4.35
CA LEU A 117 12.09 2.81 -5.57
C LEU A 117 11.38 3.35 -6.82
N TYR A 118 10.06 3.55 -6.76
CA TYR A 118 9.30 4.17 -7.84
C TYR A 118 9.61 5.66 -8.00
N THR A 119 9.83 6.41 -6.91
CA THR A 119 10.25 7.82 -6.96
C THR A 119 11.64 7.98 -7.61
N ASN A 120 12.56 7.05 -7.33
CA ASN A 120 13.87 6.99 -7.97
C ASN A 120 13.76 6.61 -9.45
N ALA A 121 12.94 5.62 -9.79
CA ALA A 121 12.66 5.25 -11.18
C ALA A 121 12.07 6.43 -11.97
N GLY A 122 11.07 7.11 -11.42
CA GLY A 122 10.45 8.29 -12.05
C GLY A 122 11.44 9.43 -12.24
N THR A 123 12.32 9.66 -11.27
CA THR A 123 13.38 10.67 -11.38
C THR A 123 14.38 10.30 -12.47
N ALA A 124 14.76 9.04 -12.60
CA ALA A 124 15.62 8.58 -13.68
C ALA A 124 14.94 8.68 -15.05
N TRP A 125 13.66 8.29 -15.17
CA TRP A 125 12.88 8.45 -16.41
C TRP A 125 12.72 9.90 -16.84
N LEU A 126 12.49 10.82 -15.89
CA LEU A 126 12.41 12.24 -16.17
C LEU A 126 13.75 12.77 -16.73
N ARG A 127 14.87 12.32 -16.14
CA ARG A 127 16.22 12.68 -16.61
C ARG A 127 16.60 12.01 -17.93
N ALA A 128 15.94 10.91 -18.28
CA ALA A 128 16.02 10.26 -19.59
C ALA A 128 15.12 10.93 -20.65
N GLU A 129 14.41 12.02 -20.30
CA GLU A 129 13.44 12.70 -21.17
C GLU A 129 12.31 11.77 -21.64
N ARG A 130 11.81 10.93 -20.73
CA ARG A 130 10.67 10.02 -20.92
C ARG A 130 9.56 10.37 -19.93
N PRO A 131 8.87 11.51 -20.10
CA PRO A 131 7.93 12.04 -19.12
C PRO A 131 6.74 11.11 -18.84
N GLY A 132 6.32 10.27 -19.77
CA GLY A 132 5.22 9.32 -19.56
C GLY A 132 5.60 8.20 -18.61
N HIS A 133 6.81 7.68 -18.76
CA HIS A 133 7.36 6.68 -17.84
C HIS A 133 7.61 7.30 -16.46
N ALA A 134 8.04 8.57 -16.42
CA ALA A 134 8.21 9.31 -15.18
C ALA A 134 6.87 9.51 -14.44
N VAL A 135 5.83 9.98 -15.15
CA VAL A 135 4.48 10.13 -14.59
C VAL A 135 3.97 8.80 -14.05
N LEU A 136 4.09 7.72 -14.83
CA LEU A 136 3.68 6.38 -14.42
C LEU A 136 4.38 5.93 -13.12
N ALA A 137 5.70 6.14 -13.01
CA ALA A 137 6.46 5.78 -11.82
C ALA A 137 6.09 6.66 -10.61
N TYR A 138 5.91 7.96 -10.77
CA TYR A 138 5.46 8.83 -9.67
C TYR A 138 4.06 8.50 -9.19
N GLU A 139 3.14 8.18 -10.11
CA GLU A 139 1.80 7.73 -9.76
C GLU A 139 1.82 6.40 -8.98
N ARG A 140 2.70 5.47 -9.36
CA ARG A 140 2.95 4.24 -8.58
C ARG A 140 3.51 4.54 -7.19
N ALA A 141 4.44 5.49 -7.07
CA ALA A 141 4.97 5.92 -5.78
C ALA A 141 3.87 6.52 -4.90
N LEU A 142 3.04 7.42 -5.44
CA LEU A 142 1.94 8.07 -4.72
C LEU A 142 0.79 7.13 -4.37
N ALA A 143 0.63 6.03 -5.12
CA ALA A 143 -0.29 4.96 -4.76
C ALA A 143 0.16 4.19 -3.50
N ILE A 144 1.48 4.17 -3.21
CA ILE A 144 2.06 3.52 -2.03
C ILE A 144 2.17 4.50 -0.88
N ASP A 145 2.80 5.65 -1.13
CA ASP A 145 2.95 6.74 -0.18
C ASP A 145 2.35 8.03 -0.75
N PRO A 146 1.07 8.30 -0.46
CA PRO A 146 0.44 9.56 -0.85
C PRO A 146 1.14 10.78 -0.24
N ALA A 147 1.99 10.64 0.79
CA ALA A 147 2.75 11.70 1.45
C ALA A 147 4.08 12.06 0.76
N ASP A 148 4.54 11.28 -0.24
CA ASP A 148 5.80 11.51 -0.94
C ASP A 148 5.84 12.91 -1.58
N ARG A 149 6.65 13.80 -1.03
CA ARG A 149 6.77 15.19 -1.50
C ARG A 149 7.51 15.28 -2.82
N GLN A 150 8.50 14.42 -3.05
CA GLN A 150 9.32 14.44 -4.25
C GLN A 150 8.52 13.94 -5.45
N ALA A 151 7.78 12.83 -5.30
CA ALA A 151 6.91 12.33 -6.35
C ALA A 151 5.83 13.35 -6.73
N ARG A 152 5.16 13.97 -5.75
CA ARG A 152 4.16 15.04 -6.03
C ARG A 152 4.75 16.24 -6.75
N ALA A 153 5.90 16.74 -6.29
CA ALA A 153 6.52 17.92 -6.88
C ALA A 153 6.95 17.67 -8.33
N ASN A 154 7.54 16.50 -8.60
CA ASN A 154 7.97 16.15 -9.94
C ASN A 154 6.79 15.84 -10.88
N LEU A 155 5.73 15.22 -10.36
CA LEU A 155 4.49 15.02 -11.11
C LEU A 155 3.85 16.35 -11.50
N ALA A 156 3.74 17.30 -10.55
CA ALA A 156 3.22 18.64 -10.81
C ALA A 156 4.09 19.40 -11.82
N TYR A 157 5.42 19.23 -11.75
CA TYR A 157 6.34 19.80 -12.74
C TYR A 157 6.07 19.28 -14.15
N ILE A 158 5.89 17.96 -14.33
CA ILE A 158 5.58 17.38 -15.65
C ILE A 158 4.20 17.85 -16.14
N GLN A 159 3.20 17.85 -15.26
CA GLN A 159 1.84 18.32 -15.59
C GLN A 159 1.81 19.79 -16.03
N GLY A 160 2.67 20.63 -15.42
CA GLY A 160 2.83 22.04 -15.81
C GLY A 160 3.55 22.26 -17.13
N GLN A 161 4.17 21.23 -17.73
CA GLN A 161 4.79 21.30 -19.05
C GLN A 161 3.89 20.79 -20.18
N LEU A 162 2.77 20.14 -19.85
CA LEU A 162 1.83 19.71 -20.86
C LEU A 162 1.19 20.93 -21.54
N PRO A 163 0.91 20.86 -22.85
CA PRO A 163 0.22 21.94 -23.56
C PRO A 163 -1.14 22.26 -22.92
N ASP A 164 -1.51 23.54 -22.89
CA ASP A 164 -2.74 24.04 -22.27
C ASP A 164 -4.04 23.38 -22.79
N TRP A 165 -4.01 22.85 -24.01
CA TRP A 165 -5.15 22.17 -24.60
C TRP A 165 -5.39 20.77 -24.02
N VAL A 166 -4.38 20.15 -23.39
CA VAL A 166 -4.50 18.82 -22.79
C VAL A 166 -5.37 18.94 -21.54
N PRO A 167 -6.52 18.26 -21.49
CA PRO A 167 -7.39 18.34 -20.33
C PRO A 167 -6.68 17.83 -19.08
N GLN A 168 -6.62 18.68 -18.05
CA GLN A 168 -6.09 18.27 -16.76
C GLN A 168 -6.98 17.16 -16.18
N PRO A 169 -6.39 16.11 -15.62
CA PRO A 169 -7.15 14.98 -15.07
C PRO A 169 -8.14 15.43 -13.99
N ARG A 170 -9.35 14.86 -13.99
CA ARG A 170 -10.41 15.22 -13.04
C ARG A 170 -10.06 14.71 -11.65
N GLY A 171 -9.78 15.64 -10.74
CA GLY A 171 -9.63 15.37 -9.32
C GLY A 171 -8.19 15.04 -8.93
N ALA A 172 -7.69 15.77 -7.93
CA ALA A 172 -6.35 15.65 -7.41
C ALA A 172 -5.98 14.18 -7.11
N PHE A 173 -4.85 13.76 -7.67
CA PHE A 173 -4.19 12.44 -7.52
C PHE A 173 -3.78 12.04 -6.09
N GLY A 174 -4.43 12.59 -5.06
CA GLY A 174 -4.18 12.28 -3.65
C GLY A 174 -5.37 12.44 -2.70
N ALA A 175 -6.60 12.65 -3.20
CA ALA A 175 -7.73 13.01 -2.33
C ALA A 175 -8.51 11.83 -1.71
N HIS A 176 -8.22 10.57 -2.05
CA HIS A 176 -9.11 9.46 -1.67
C HIS A 176 -8.46 8.29 -0.92
N ALA A 177 -7.21 8.44 -0.48
CA ALA A 177 -6.71 7.56 0.58
C ALA A 177 -7.24 8.08 1.92
N LEU A 178 -8.13 7.32 2.57
CA LEU A 178 -8.30 7.48 4.02
C LEU A 178 -6.89 7.36 4.62
N PRO A 179 -6.34 8.37 5.31
CA PRO A 179 -4.93 8.40 5.72
C PRO A 179 -4.55 7.33 6.75
N PHE A 180 -5.47 6.42 7.08
CA PHE A 180 -5.33 5.38 8.10
C PHE A 180 -5.48 3.96 7.55
N LEU A 181 -5.77 3.77 6.25
CA LEU A 181 -5.83 2.44 5.66
C LEU A 181 -4.57 2.20 4.81
N PRO A 182 -3.73 1.20 5.16
CA PRO A 182 -2.48 0.91 4.45
C PRO A 182 -2.70 0.40 3.02
N HIS A 183 -3.93 0.00 2.67
CA HIS A 183 -4.32 -0.39 1.32
C HIS A 183 -5.66 0.24 0.93
N PRO A 184 -5.79 0.82 -0.29
CA PRO A 184 -7.09 1.22 -0.79
C PRO A 184 -7.99 -0.01 -0.89
N LEU A 185 -9.11 0.01 -0.16
CA LEU A 185 -10.11 -1.07 -0.21
C LEU A 185 -10.56 -1.28 -1.66
N SER A 186 -10.65 -2.53 -2.12
CA SER A 186 -11.20 -2.85 -3.44
C SER A 186 -12.69 -2.46 -3.53
N ALA A 187 -13.22 -2.27 -4.74
CA ALA A 187 -14.64 -1.94 -4.92
C ALA A 187 -15.58 -2.93 -4.22
N THR A 188 -15.23 -4.23 -4.25
CA THR A 188 -15.95 -5.30 -3.54
C THR A 188 -15.86 -5.15 -2.02
N GLN A 189 -14.67 -4.86 -1.48
CA GLN A 189 -14.48 -4.65 -0.04
C GLN A 189 -15.25 -3.41 0.46
N ARG A 190 -15.23 -2.32 -0.31
CA ARG A 190 -16.02 -1.11 -0.02
C ARG A 190 -17.52 -1.40 -0.05
N ALA A 191 -17.99 -2.20 -1.01
CA ALA A 191 -19.40 -2.61 -1.10
C ALA A 191 -19.83 -3.48 0.09
N LEU A 192 -19.00 -4.45 0.50
CA LEU A 192 -19.27 -5.28 1.67
C LEU A 192 -19.31 -4.45 2.96
N LEU A 193 -18.35 -3.53 3.13
CA LEU A 193 -18.30 -2.63 4.28
C LEU A 193 -19.52 -1.69 4.31
N ALA A 194 -19.92 -1.15 3.17
CA ALA A 194 -21.13 -0.34 3.03
C ALA A 194 -22.38 -1.16 3.41
N GLY A 195 -22.50 -2.41 2.93
CA GLY A 195 -23.59 -3.31 3.30
C GLY A 195 -23.64 -3.59 4.81
N ALA A 196 -22.48 -3.86 5.44
CA ALA A 196 -22.39 -4.08 6.87
C ALA A 196 -22.79 -2.85 7.69
N LEU A 197 -22.32 -1.66 7.29
CA LEU A 197 -22.67 -0.39 7.92
C LEU A 197 -24.17 -0.07 7.80
N PHE A 198 -24.77 -0.34 6.64
CA PHE A 198 -26.21 -0.20 6.43
C PHE A 198 -27.01 -1.13 7.36
N MET A 199 -26.63 -2.41 7.42
CA MET A 199 -27.29 -3.38 8.31
C MET A 199 -27.18 -2.95 9.77
N LEU A 200 -26.01 -2.48 10.21
CA LEU A 200 -25.80 -1.99 11.58
C LEU A 200 -26.61 -0.72 11.86
N ALA A 201 -26.66 0.23 10.92
CA ALA A 201 -27.47 1.44 11.03
C ALA A 201 -28.97 1.10 11.15
N ALA A 202 -29.46 0.16 10.33
CA ALA A 202 -30.84 -0.30 10.36
C ALA A 202 -31.19 -1.02 11.68
N LEU A 203 -30.32 -1.90 12.17
CA LEU A 203 -30.51 -2.63 13.43
C LEU A 203 -30.52 -1.69 14.63
N THR A 204 -29.59 -0.74 14.67
CA THR A 204 -29.52 0.27 15.74
C THR A 204 -30.72 1.22 15.71
N LEU A 205 -31.19 1.61 14.52
CA LEU A 205 -32.42 2.39 14.36
C LEU A 205 -33.64 1.60 14.85
N GLY A 206 -33.80 0.35 14.43
CA GLY A 206 -34.90 -0.53 14.87
C GLY A 206 -34.93 -0.71 16.39
N LEU A 207 -33.76 -0.96 17.00
CA LEU A 207 -33.64 -1.06 18.46
C LEU A 207 -33.95 0.28 19.16
N SER A 208 -33.58 1.41 18.56
CA SER A 208 -33.89 2.74 19.09
C SER A 208 -35.40 3.02 19.14
N VAL A 209 -36.15 2.53 18.15
CA VAL A 209 -37.60 2.68 18.06
C VAL A 209 -38.27 1.75 19.07
N TRP A 210 -37.84 0.48 19.12
CA TRP A 210 -38.38 -0.51 20.05
C TRP A 210 -38.15 -0.14 21.52
N ARG A 211 -36.92 0.28 21.87
CA ARG A 211 -36.54 0.58 23.26
C ARG A 211 -36.75 2.05 23.65
N ARG A 212 -37.17 2.90 22.70
CA ARG A 212 -37.39 4.36 22.84
C ARG A 212 -36.18 5.13 23.38
N TRP A 213 -34.97 4.73 22.98
CA TRP A 213 -33.71 5.34 23.43
C TRP A 213 -33.19 6.36 22.40
N PRO A 214 -33.26 7.68 22.67
CA PRO A 214 -32.91 8.70 21.68
C PRO A 214 -31.42 8.71 21.30
N LEU A 215 -30.52 8.31 22.21
CA LEU A 215 -29.08 8.17 21.94
C LEU A 215 -28.77 7.16 20.83
N LEU A 216 -29.55 6.08 20.70
CA LEU A 216 -29.39 5.10 19.63
C LEU A 216 -29.77 5.68 18.26
N ARG A 217 -30.66 6.69 18.20
CA ARG A 217 -31.01 7.37 16.95
C ARG A 217 -29.85 8.20 16.42
N VAL A 218 -29.15 8.91 17.31
CA VAL A 218 -27.93 9.67 16.94
C VAL A 218 -26.85 8.72 16.43
N ARG A 219 -26.64 7.59 17.10
CA ARG A 219 -25.70 6.55 16.63
C ARG A 219 -26.10 5.99 15.27
N ALA A 220 -27.38 5.67 15.05
CA ALA A 220 -27.87 5.21 13.76
C ALA A 220 -27.67 6.25 12.65
N ALA A 221 -27.89 7.53 12.95
CA ALA A 221 -27.66 8.63 12.01
C ALA A 221 -26.16 8.77 11.65
N LEU A 222 -25.25 8.65 12.60
CA LEU A 222 -23.80 8.66 12.34
C LEU A 222 -23.37 7.47 11.47
N LEU A 223 -23.90 6.26 11.73
CA LEU A 223 -23.64 5.09 10.90
C LEU A 223 -24.20 5.25 9.48
N ALA A 224 -25.40 5.85 9.34
CA ALA A 224 -25.99 6.16 8.04
C ALA A 224 -25.21 7.23 7.27
N LEU A 225 -24.65 8.24 7.96
CA LEU A 225 -23.72 9.20 7.35
C LEU A 225 -22.44 8.53 6.87
N GLY A 226 -21.85 7.64 7.68
CA GLY A 226 -20.69 6.84 7.28
C GLY A 226 -20.98 5.93 6.08
N TRP A 227 -22.17 5.34 6.02
CA TRP A 227 -22.65 4.59 4.86
C TRP A 227 -22.81 5.47 3.61
N GLY A 228 -23.44 6.63 3.74
CA GLY A 228 -23.61 7.59 2.64
C GLY A 228 -22.25 8.08 2.10
N TRP A 229 -21.29 8.32 2.99
CA TRP A 229 -19.91 8.62 2.62
C TRP A 229 -19.24 7.48 1.83
N LEU A 230 -19.39 6.23 2.29
CA LEU A 230 -18.86 5.07 1.57
C LEU A 230 -19.48 4.91 0.18
N LEU A 231 -20.79 5.13 0.05
CA LEU A 231 -21.46 5.12 -1.25
C LEU A 231 -20.95 6.22 -2.17
N PHE A 232 -20.72 7.43 -1.64
CA PHE A 232 -20.10 8.50 -2.39
C PHE A 232 -18.68 8.11 -2.85
N ALA A 233 -17.88 7.49 -1.96
CA ALA A 233 -16.55 7.00 -2.30
C ALA A 233 -16.56 5.89 -3.38
N GLN A 234 -17.67 5.16 -3.58
CA GLN A 234 -17.81 4.20 -4.68
C GLN A 234 -17.93 4.87 -6.06
N THR A 235 -18.29 6.15 -6.11
CA THR A 235 -18.35 6.91 -7.37
C THR A 235 -17.01 7.47 -7.81
N ALA A 236 -15.99 7.42 -6.93
CA ALA A 236 -14.64 7.79 -7.31
C ALA A 236 -14.08 6.79 -8.34
N PRO A 237 -13.41 7.25 -9.40
CA PRO A 237 -12.82 6.36 -10.39
C PRO A 237 -11.84 5.39 -9.72
N ASP A 238 -12.02 4.10 -9.95
CA ASP A 238 -11.12 3.06 -9.43
C ASP A 238 -9.70 3.29 -9.92
N ALA A 239 -8.73 3.08 -9.03
CA ALA A 239 -7.30 3.21 -9.35
C ALA A 239 -6.88 2.34 -10.56
N ASP A 240 -7.53 1.19 -10.76
CA ASP A 240 -7.28 0.22 -11.83
C ASP A 240 -7.80 0.67 -13.21
N ARG A 241 -8.57 1.77 -13.26
CA ARG A 241 -9.02 2.39 -14.50
C ARG A 241 -8.14 3.55 -14.93
N ARG A 242 -7.00 3.81 -14.29
CA ARG A 242 -6.15 4.95 -14.65
C ARG A 242 -4.98 4.52 -15.51
N ALA A 243 -4.63 5.32 -16.51
CA ALA A 243 -3.55 5.04 -17.45
C ALA A 243 -2.82 6.31 -17.90
N VAL A 244 -1.61 6.14 -18.41
CA VAL A 244 -0.71 7.22 -18.83
C VAL A 244 -0.21 6.94 -20.23
N VAL A 245 -0.19 7.97 -21.07
CA VAL A 245 0.44 7.90 -22.40
C VAL A 245 1.96 7.83 -22.22
N VAL A 246 2.56 6.73 -22.68
CA VAL A 246 4.00 6.44 -22.56
C VAL A 246 4.73 6.47 -23.92
N ASP A 247 3.98 6.57 -25.02
CA ASP A 247 4.54 6.71 -26.37
C ASP A 247 5.25 8.05 -26.53
N ARG A 248 6.50 8.00 -27.01
CA ARG A 248 7.33 9.18 -27.27
C ARG A 248 6.76 10.07 -28.36
N ASN A 249 6.06 9.48 -29.34
CA ASN A 249 5.43 10.23 -30.42
C ASN A 249 4.01 10.71 -30.06
N GLY A 250 3.57 10.41 -28.84
CA GLY A 250 2.21 10.65 -28.38
C GLY A 250 1.19 9.63 -28.90
N ALA A 251 0.03 9.63 -28.28
CA ALA A 251 -1.06 8.71 -28.57
C ALA A 251 -2.16 9.40 -29.39
N LEU A 252 -2.42 8.90 -30.61
CA LEU A 252 -3.54 9.38 -31.43
C LEU A 252 -4.88 8.89 -30.85
N LEU A 253 -5.72 9.84 -30.42
CA LEU A 253 -7.07 9.56 -29.96
C LEU A 253 -8.02 9.41 -31.16
N ARG A 254 -8.60 8.22 -31.34
CA ARG A 254 -9.46 7.88 -32.49
C ARG A 254 -10.92 7.71 -32.12
N ALA A 255 -11.80 7.87 -33.11
CA ALA A 255 -13.24 7.68 -32.92
C ALA A 255 -13.65 6.20 -32.71
N SER A 256 -12.91 5.25 -33.29
CA SER A 256 -13.13 3.81 -33.16
C SER A 256 -11.82 3.02 -33.05
N ASP A 257 -11.92 1.73 -32.73
CA ASP A 257 -10.84 0.75 -32.54
C ASP A 257 -10.19 0.28 -33.87
N SER A 258 -9.94 1.22 -34.78
CA SER A 258 -9.32 0.96 -36.09
C SER A 258 -8.23 1.97 -36.41
N LEU A 259 -7.20 1.53 -37.14
CA LEU A 259 -6.11 2.37 -37.63
C LEU A 259 -6.60 3.49 -38.56
N ASN A 260 -7.63 3.19 -39.36
CA ASN A 260 -8.17 4.10 -40.36
C ASN A 260 -9.27 5.00 -39.80
N ALA A 261 -9.62 4.85 -38.52
CA ALA A 261 -10.61 5.68 -37.86
C ALA A 261 -10.10 7.13 -37.78
N PRO A 262 -10.95 8.14 -38.03
CA PRO A 262 -10.54 9.53 -37.92
C PRO A 262 -10.06 9.84 -36.50
N ALA A 263 -9.05 10.71 -36.40
CA ALA A 263 -8.62 11.25 -35.13
C ALA A 263 -9.72 12.18 -34.57
N ARG A 264 -10.01 12.07 -33.27
CA ARG A 264 -10.92 13.00 -32.58
C ARG A 264 -10.25 14.32 -32.25
N LEU A 265 -8.94 14.29 -32.05
CA LEU A 265 -8.14 15.46 -31.75
C LEU A 265 -7.24 15.78 -32.93
N PRO A 266 -6.97 17.07 -33.19
CA PRO A 266 -6.08 17.48 -34.28
C PRO A 266 -4.62 17.07 -34.02
N GLN A 267 -4.26 16.81 -32.75
CA GLN A 267 -2.91 16.46 -32.33
C GLN A 267 -2.93 15.17 -31.51
N ALA A 268 -1.81 14.44 -31.51
CA ALA A 268 -1.63 13.29 -30.63
C ALA A 268 -1.54 13.76 -29.17
N LEU A 269 -2.08 12.94 -28.26
CA LEU A 269 -1.92 13.18 -26.83
C LEU A 269 -0.44 13.07 -26.47
N PRO A 270 0.16 14.11 -25.88
CA PRO A 270 1.57 14.10 -25.54
C PRO A 270 1.88 13.05 -24.47
N GLU A 271 3.13 12.60 -24.46
CA GLU A 271 3.66 11.70 -23.44
C GLU A 271 3.46 12.30 -22.03
N GLY A 272 3.02 11.50 -21.06
CA GLY A 272 2.66 11.98 -19.71
C GLY A 272 1.20 12.39 -19.54
N THR A 273 0.40 12.42 -20.61
CA THR A 273 -1.05 12.65 -20.50
C THR A 273 -1.70 11.51 -19.71
N GLN A 274 -2.45 11.88 -18.69
CA GLN A 274 -3.19 10.93 -17.85
C GLN A 274 -4.63 10.79 -18.34
N VAL A 275 -5.13 9.57 -18.39
CA VAL A 275 -6.47 9.25 -18.91
C VAL A 275 -7.15 8.12 -18.13
N ASP A 276 -8.48 8.09 -18.17
CA ASP A 276 -9.26 7.02 -17.57
C ASP A 276 -9.59 5.94 -18.60
N LEU A 277 -9.14 4.70 -18.38
CA LEU A 277 -9.49 3.50 -19.11
C LEU A 277 -10.96 3.10 -18.87
N ILE A 278 -11.77 3.20 -19.93
CA ILE A 278 -13.17 2.80 -19.93
C ILE A 278 -13.31 1.33 -20.30
N GLU A 279 -12.70 0.93 -21.42
CA GLU A 279 -12.89 -0.36 -22.08
C GLU A 279 -11.55 -0.86 -22.66
N SER A 280 -11.29 -2.17 -22.55
CA SER A 280 -10.10 -2.81 -23.12
C SER A 280 -10.53 -3.82 -24.18
N ARG A 281 -10.02 -3.66 -25.41
CA ARG A 281 -10.14 -4.59 -26.52
C ARG A 281 -8.76 -5.05 -27.00
N PRO A 282 -8.67 -6.14 -27.77
CA PRO A 282 -7.39 -6.59 -28.34
C PRO A 282 -6.70 -5.46 -29.12
N GLY A 283 -5.53 -5.02 -28.64
CA GLY A 283 -4.73 -3.95 -29.24
C GLY A 283 -5.24 -2.52 -29.05
N TRP A 284 -6.44 -2.32 -28.49
CA TRP A 284 -7.10 -1.01 -28.40
C TRP A 284 -7.74 -0.77 -27.05
N TRP A 285 -7.47 0.39 -26.47
CA TRP A 285 -8.06 0.83 -25.21
C TRP A 285 -8.91 2.07 -25.44
N ARG A 286 -10.15 2.04 -24.96
CA ARG A 286 -11.02 3.21 -24.94
C ARG A 286 -10.75 3.99 -23.67
N VAL A 287 -10.41 5.26 -23.84
CA VAL A 287 -9.99 6.15 -22.77
C VAL A 287 -10.88 7.39 -22.71
N ARG A 288 -11.01 7.99 -21.53
CA ARG A 288 -11.66 9.26 -21.27
C ARG A 288 -10.63 10.27 -20.79
N LEU A 289 -10.72 11.49 -21.30
CA LEU A 289 -9.89 12.62 -20.90
C LEU A 289 -10.56 13.41 -19.77
N GLY A 290 -9.81 14.32 -19.15
CA GLY A 290 -10.30 15.17 -18.05
C GLY A 290 -11.46 16.12 -18.42
N ASP A 291 -11.70 16.38 -19.70
CA ASP A 291 -12.86 17.15 -20.18
C ASP A 291 -14.09 16.27 -20.44
N GLY A 292 -13.94 14.95 -20.34
CA GLY A 292 -14.98 13.96 -20.61
C GLY A 292 -15.00 13.45 -22.06
N GLN A 293 -14.11 13.93 -22.94
CA GLN A 293 -13.98 13.35 -24.27
C GLN A 293 -13.52 11.91 -24.20
N GLU A 294 -14.07 11.06 -25.06
CA GLU A 294 -13.73 9.64 -25.11
C GLU A 294 -13.20 9.26 -26.48
N GLY A 295 -12.24 8.35 -26.52
CA GLY A 295 -11.73 7.81 -27.78
C GLY A 295 -10.89 6.57 -27.60
N TRP A 296 -10.43 6.02 -28.71
CA TRP A 296 -9.64 4.81 -28.77
C TRP A 296 -8.18 5.13 -29.01
N VAL A 297 -7.30 4.49 -28.23
CA VAL A 297 -5.85 4.60 -28.32
C VAL A 297 -5.28 3.19 -28.46
N ARG A 298 -4.15 3.06 -29.18
CA ARG A 298 -3.43 1.79 -29.27
C ARG A 298 -2.87 1.41 -27.90
N ARG A 299 -3.07 0.15 -27.49
CA ARG A 299 -2.53 -0.40 -26.24
C ARG A 299 -1.01 -0.24 -26.11
N SER A 300 -0.27 -0.20 -27.22
CA SER A 300 1.19 -0.05 -27.21
C SER A 300 1.67 1.32 -26.75
N GLY A 301 0.84 2.36 -26.84
CA GLY A 301 1.25 3.74 -26.52
C GLY A 301 0.80 4.21 -25.13
N ILE A 302 0.17 3.33 -24.36
CA ILE A 302 -0.46 3.67 -23.09
C ILE A 302 -0.22 2.56 -22.07
N GLU A 303 0.07 2.93 -20.83
CA GLU A 303 0.30 1.99 -19.75
C GLU A 303 -0.62 2.27 -18.57
N ARG A 304 -1.12 1.20 -17.94
CA ARG A 304 -1.99 1.31 -16.77
C ARG A 304 -1.17 1.67 -15.53
N ILE A 305 -1.69 2.57 -14.71
CA ILE A 305 -1.15 2.87 -13.39
C ILE A 305 -1.54 1.73 -12.43
N SER A 306 -0.77 0.65 -12.48
CA SER A 306 -0.87 -0.48 -11.55
C SER A 306 0.50 -0.77 -10.95
N LEU A 307 0.54 -1.17 -9.68
CA LEU A 307 1.76 -1.62 -9.01
C LEU A 307 2.27 -2.94 -9.58
N ILE A 308 1.38 -3.77 -10.11
CA ILE A 308 1.72 -5.02 -10.80
C ILE A 308 1.51 -4.78 -12.30
N PRO A 309 2.53 -4.95 -13.16
CA PRO A 309 2.34 -4.85 -14.60
C PRO A 309 1.28 -5.86 -15.04
N ALA A 310 0.37 -5.46 -15.92
CA ALA A 310 -0.53 -6.40 -16.55
C ALA A 310 0.34 -7.40 -17.34
N ILE A 311 0.27 -8.69 -16.97
CA ILE A 311 0.87 -9.77 -17.76
C ILE A 311 0.34 -9.59 -19.18
N ALA A 312 1.24 -9.51 -20.16
CA ALA A 312 0.85 -9.45 -21.55
C ALA A 312 0.17 -10.78 -21.92
N ALA A 313 -1.16 -10.79 -21.82
CA ALA A 313 -2.03 -11.72 -22.55
C ALA A 313 -2.16 -11.26 -24.00
#